data_AF-A0A943JNK6-F1
#
_entry.id   AF-A0A943JNK6-F1
#
_cell.length_a   1.000
_cell.length_b   1.000
_cell.length_c   1.000
_cell.angle_alpha   90.00
_cell.angle_beta   90.00
_cell.angle_gamma   90.00
#
_symmetry.space_group_name_H-M   'P 1'
#
loop_
_entity.id
_entity.type
_entity.pdbx_description
1 polymer ?
#
loop_
_entity_poly.entity_id
_entity_poly.type
_entity_poly.pdbx_seq_one_letter_code
_entity_poly.pdbx_strand_id
1 'polypeptide(L)'
;MMYIAEARAYNEGIEFYPKNGKVIFAKRCNGKVVVESRNSSYSEKKENSFKSKIFLLFFCAVNVVIFSIIGKLKIPNIEVILVALLVWEVVLFFYIERNKNKNNTQSFKYHAAEHKVLNYVDKYGKNAVLDVEKVMNMSSISFRCGSTVLTVGLIFATLFLVGKAFIPWLILKIVWLVISGYIALKLWANGKCDFLQKLVVLPPTYEEVEVAVEGMKEYLRFED
;
A
#
# COMPACT_ATOMS: atom_id res chain seq x y z
N MET A 1 -1.86 -9.80 -18.73
CA MET A 1 -3.29 -10.01 -18.43
C MET A 1 -3.40 -10.03 -16.91
N MET A 2 -4.21 -9.15 -16.32
CA MET A 2 -4.28 -8.98 -14.86
C MET A 2 -5.25 -10.01 -14.28
N TYR A 3 -4.75 -10.89 -13.42
CA TYR A 3 -5.46 -12.12 -13.05
C TYR A 3 -6.10 -12.09 -11.67
N ILE A 4 -5.69 -11.18 -10.81
CA ILE A 4 -6.12 -11.12 -9.40
C ILE A 4 -6.70 -9.73 -9.14
N ALA A 5 -7.87 -9.61 -8.51
CA ALA A 5 -8.51 -8.32 -8.27
C ALA A 5 -7.92 -7.62 -7.04
N GLU A 6 -7.93 -8.29 -5.87
CA GLU A 6 -7.47 -7.71 -4.61
C GLU A 6 -7.19 -8.82 -3.57
N ALA A 7 -6.21 -8.59 -2.69
CA ALA A 7 -5.95 -9.38 -1.50
C ALA A 7 -5.59 -8.44 -0.33
N ARG A 8 -5.79 -8.88 0.92
CA ARG A 8 -5.50 -8.11 2.12
C ARG A 8 -4.96 -8.99 3.24
N ALA A 9 -3.84 -8.60 3.82
CA ALA A 9 -3.22 -9.30 4.94
C ALA A 9 -3.58 -8.70 6.32
N TYR A 10 -3.89 -9.58 7.25
CA TYR A 10 -4.21 -9.31 8.66
C TYR A 10 -3.23 -10.05 9.57
N ASN A 11 -3.31 -9.84 10.88
CA ASN A 11 -2.46 -10.58 11.82
C ASN A 11 -2.82 -12.07 11.89
N GLU A 12 -4.07 -12.42 11.60
CA GLU A 12 -4.60 -13.77 11.70
C GLU A 12 -4.53 -14.56 10.39
N GLY A 13 -4.32 -13.89 9.25
CA GLY A 13 -4.33 -14.54 7.93
C GLY A 13 -4.44 -13.57 6.77
N ILE A 14 -4.78 -14.08 5.59
CA ILE A 14 -4.86 -13.34 4.32
C ILE A 14 -6.25 -13.52 3.71
N GLU A 15 -6.86 -12.42 3.28
CA GLU A 15 -8.08 -12.42 2.48
C GLU A 15 -7.78 -12.26 0.99
N PHE A 16 -8.49 -13.02 0.17
CA PHE A 16 -8.52 -12.89 -1.28
C PHE A 16 -9.95 -12.59 -1.74
N TYR A 17 -10.08 -11.69 -2.71
CA TYR A 17 -11.36 -11.15 -3.17
C TYR A 17 -11.66 -11.58 -4.62
N PRO A 18 -12.23 -12.79 -4.83
CA PRO A 18 -12.67 -13.23 -6.15
C PRO A 18 -13.84 -12.39 -6.67
N LYS A 19 -14.02 -12.33 -8.00
CA LYS A 19 -15.07 -11.52 -8.65
C LYS A 19 -16.51 -11.97 -8.36
N ASN A 20 -16.69 -13.18 -7.84
CA ASN A 20 -18.00 -13.75 -7.55
C ASN A 20 -18.67 -13.22 -6.27
N GLY A 21 -18.07 -12.21 -5.61
CA GLY A 21 -18.61 -11.58 -4.40
C GLY A 21 -18.36 -12.35 -3.10
N LYS A 22 -17.68 -13.50 -3.15
CA LYS A 22 -17.20 -14.20 -1.96
C LYS A 22 -15.85 -13.64 -1.49
N VAL A 23 -15.50 -13.90 -0.23
CA VAL A 23 -14.19 -13.60 0.34
C VAL A 23 -13.57 -14.90 0.80
N ILE A 24 -12.32 -15.15 0.40
CA ILE A 24 -11.57 -16.35 0.81
C ILE A 24 -10.59 -15.93 1.88
N PHE A 25 -10.67 -16.53 3.06
CA PHE A 25 -9.75 -16.27 4.15
C PHE A 25 -8.89 -17.48 4.45
N ALA A 26 -7.58 -17.33 4.23
CA ALA A 26 -6.59 -18.34 4.58
C ALA A 26 -5.91 -17.95 5.89
N LYS A 27 -5.90 -18.86 6.85
CA LYS A 27 -5.28 -18.68 8.18
C LYS A 27 -4.61 -19.97 8.63
N ARG A 28 -3.71 -19.88 9.60
CA ARG A 28 -3.16 -21.05 10.30
C ARG A 28 -3.90 -21.26 11.62
N CYS A 29 -4.39 -22.48 11.85
CA CYS A 29 -5.04 -22.89 13.10
C CYS A 29 -4.47 -24.25 13.54
N ASN A 30 -3.95 -24.32 14.77
CA ASN A 30 -3.37 -25.55 15.34
C ASN A 30 -2.34 -26.23 14.41
N GLY A 31 -1.44 -25.43 13.82
CA GLY A 31 -0.39 -25.92 12.92
C GLY A 31 -0.83 -26.27 11.50
N LYS A 32 -2.14 -26.26 11.19
CA LYS A 32 -2.68 -26.54 9.86
C LYS A 32 -3.21 -25.27 9.19
N VAL A 33 -3.07 -25.18 7.88
CA VAL A 33 -3.70 -24.12 7.10
C VAL A 33 -5.18 -24.44 6.91
N VAL A 34 -6.04 -23.47 7.20
CA VAL A 34 -7.49 -23.54 7.03
C VAL A 34 -7.89 -22.41 6.09
N VAL A 35 -8.62 -22.77 5.03
CA VAL A 35 -9.17 -21.83 4.06
C VAL A 35 -10.69 -21.82 4.20
N GLU A 36 -11.26 -20.65 4.47
CA GLU A 36 -12.68 -20.46 4.69
C GLU A 36 -13.26 -19.54 3.60
N SER A 37 -14.40 -19.93 3.03
CA SER A 37 -15.17 -19.05 2.15
C SER A 37 -16.23 -18.31 2.97
N ARG A 38 -16.26 -16.98 2.87
CA ARG A 38 -17.12 -16.09 3.67
C ARG A 38 -17.88 -15.12 2.76
N ASN A 39 -19.05 -14.68 3.23
CA ASN A 39 -19.86 -13.66 2.54
C ASN A 39 -19.49 -12.23 2.96
N SER A 40 -18.63 -12.08 3.97
CA SER A 40 -18.19 -10.80 4.51
C SER A 40 -16.71 -10.83 4.81
N SER A 41 -16.06 -9.67 4.66
CA SER A 41 -14.65 -9.47 5.02
C SER A 41 -14.44 -9.59 6.53
N TYR A 42 -13.22 -9.98 6.90
CA TYR A 42 -12.74 -10.06 8.25
C TYR A 42 -12.83 -8.70 8.93
N SER A 43 -13.53 -8.65 10.06
CA SER A 43 -13.49 -7.49 10.94
C SER A 43 -12.31 -7.62 11.87
N GLU A 44 -11.18 -7.04 11.49
CA GLU A 44 -10.06 -6.86 12.41
C GLU A 44 -10.51 -5.96 13.57
N LYS A 45 -10.16 -6.33 14.81
CA LYS A 45 -10.43 -5.49 15.98
C LYS A 45 -9.66 -4.19 15.81
N LYS A 46 -10.37 -3.08 15.59
CA LYS A 46 -9.77 -1.75 15.53
C LYS A 46 -9.05 -1.45 16.83
N GLU A 47 -7.72 -1.46 16.78
CA GLU A 47 -6.90 -0.97 17.89
C GLU A 47 -7.12 0.54 18.03
N ASN A 48 -7.78 0.94 19.09
CA ASN A 48 -8.11 2.35 19.34
C ASN A 48 -6.88 3.03 19.95
N SER A 49 -5.92 3.42 19.13
CA SER A 49 -4.73 4.15 19.60
C SER A 49 -5.07 5.63 19.84
N PHE A 50 -5.69 5.91 21.00
CA PHE A 50 -6.01 7.26 21.45
C PHE A 50 -4.77 8.18 21.47
N LYS A 51 -3.61 7.62 21.85
CA LYS A 51 -2.32 8.33 21.83
C LYS A 51 -1.90 8.78 20.43
N SER A 52 -2.04 7.90 19.43
CA SER A 52 -1.71 8.25 18.04
C SER A 52 -2.63 9.35 17.50
N LYS A 53 -3.92 9.32 17.85
CA LYS A 53 -4.90 10.36 17.47
C LYS A 53 -4.56 11.73 18.09
N ILE A 54 -4.21 11.76 19.39
CA ILE A 54 -3.79 12.99 20.06
C ILE A 54 -2.51 13.54 19.44
N PHE A 55 -1.53 12.68 19.19
CA PHE A 55 -0.28 13.10 18.60
C PHE A 55 -0.50 13.69 17.20
N LEU A 56 -1.30 13.03 16.36
CA LEU A 56 -1.66 13.54 15.03
C LEU A 56 -2.35 14.90 15.11
N LEU A 57 -3.25 15.10 16.06
CA LEU A 57 -3.97 16.36 16.25
C LEU A 57 -3.03 17.48 16.71
N PHE A 58 -2.16 17.19 17.68
CA PHE A 58 -1.11 18.11 18.11
C PHE A 58 -0.19 18.49 16.94
N PHE A 59 0.20 17.51 16.15
CA PHE A 59 1.07 17.70 15.00
C PHE A 59 0.43 18.55 13.88
N CYS A 60 -0.87 18.35 13.62
CA CYS A 60 -1.63 19.22 12.72
C CYS A 60 -1.70 20.66 13.26
N ALA A 61 -1.92 20.84 14.56
CA ALA A 61 -1.96 22.18 15.18
C ALA A 61 -0.62 22.91 15.06
N VAL A 62 0.50 22.22 15.29
CA VAL A 62 1.85 22.77 15.10
C VAL A 62 2.07 23.21 13.64
N ASN A 63 1.69 22.36 12.68
CA ASN A 63 1.78 22.69 11.25
C ASN A 63 0.95 23.93 10.88
N VAL A 64 -0.26 24.09 11.42
CA VAL A 64 -1.08 25.29 11.21
C VAL A 64 -0.38 26.56 11.71
N VAL A 65 0.27 26.51 12.87
CA VAL A 65 1.04 27.64 13.41
C VAL A 65 2.23 27.97 12.51
N ILE A 66 2.97 26.96 12.07
CA ILE A 66 4.09 27.13 11.12
C ILE A 66 3.59 27.78 9.82
N PHE A 67 2.46 27.33 9.28
CA PHE A 67 1.90 27.87 8.04
C PHE A 67 1.48 29.32 8.21
N SER A 68 0.92 29.69 9.36
CA SER A 68 0.57 31.09 9.69
C SER A 68 1.82 31.99 9.73
N ILE A 69 2.94 31.50 10.25
CA ILE A 69 4.21 32.24 10.28
C ILE A 69 4.79 32.38 8.87
N ILE A 70 4.87 31.29 8.10
CA ILE A 70 5.42 31.29 6.74
C ILE A 70 4.53 32.13 5.80
N GLY A 71 3.21 32.12 5.97
CA GLY A 71 2.28 32.94 5.20
C GLY A 71 2.57 34.45 5.32
N LYS A 72 3.17 34.91 6.42
CA LYS A 72 3.59 36.31 6.58
C LYS A 72 4.78 36.70 5.69
N LEU A 73 5.52 35.73 5.16
CA LEU A 73 6.67 35.97 4.27
C LEU A 73 6.27 36.43 2.86
N LYS A 74 4.96 36.54 2.55
CA LYS A 74 4.43 37.01 1.25
C LYS A 74 5.04 36.33 0.03
N ILE A 75 5.48 35.08 0.17
CA ILE A 75 5.99 34.28 -0.95
C ILE A 75 4.78 33.82 -1.78
N PRO A 76 4.70 34.14 -3.07
CA PRO A 76 3.56 33.75 -3.90
C PRO A 76 3.38 32.23 -3.92
N ASN A 77 2.15 31.78 -3.68
CA ASN A 77 1.72 30.37 -3.76
C ASN A 77 2.48 29.38 -2.86
N ILE A 78 3.20 29.86 -1.84
CA ILE A 78 3.93 29.01 -0.88
C ILE A 78 3.01 28.03 -0.15
N GLU A 79 1.76 28.42 0.07
CA GLU A 79 0.71 27.61 0.69
C GLU A 79 0.53 26.24 -0.01
N VAL A 80 0.69 26.19 -1.33
CA VAL A 80 0.56 24.93 -2.10
C VAL A 80 1.68 23.95 -1.74
N ILE A 81 2.91 24.45 -1.58
CA ILE A 81 4.06 23.64 -1.15
C ILE A 81 3.83 23.15 0.28
N LEU A 82 3.39 24.02 1.17
CA LEU A 82 3.11 23.70 2.56
C LEU A 82 2.04 22.60 2.69
N VAL A 83 0.93 22.72 1.97
CA VAL A 83 -0.12 21.69 1.94
C VAL A 83 0.41 20.36 1.42
N ALA A 84 1.20 20.36 0.35
CA ALA A 84 1.80 19.13 -0.18
C ALA A 84 2.72 18.46 0.86
N LEU A 85 3.56 19.26 1.54
CA LEU A 85 4.43 18.76 2.62
C LEU A 85 3.63 18.16 3.77
N LEU A 86 2.57 18.82 4.22
CA LEU A 86 1.70 18.31 5.29
C LEU A 86 1.11 16.95 4.93
N VAL A 87 0.63 16.79 3.70
CA VAL A 87 0.06 15.51 3.23
C VAL A 87 1.12 14.41 3.27
N TRP A 88 2.32 14.68 2.76
CA TRP A 88 3.43 13.73 2.81
C TRP A 88 3.81 13.36 4.25
N GLU A 89 3.89 14.35 5.12
CA GLU A 89 4.25 14.19 6.52
C GLU A 89 3.23 13.31 7.28
N VAL A 90 1.93 13.57 7.10
CA VAL A 90 0.85 12.76 7.68
C VAL A 90 0.91 11.31 7.20
N VAL A 91 1.12 11.10 5.89
CA VAL A 91 1.24 9.76 5.31
C VAL A 91 2.48 9.04 5.86
N LEU A 92 3.64 9.69 5.86
CA LEU A 92 4.87 9.11 6.40
C LEU A 92 4.71 8.76 7.89
N PHE A 93 4.13 9.66 8.68
CA PHE A 93 3.86 9.43 10.09
C PHE A 93 2.98 8.20 10.31
N PHE A 94 1.90 8.06 9.53
CA PHE A 94 1.02 6.88 9.60
C PHE A 94 1.77 5.56 9.36
N TYR A 95 2.61 5.50 8.32
CA TYR A 95 3.39 4.28 8.02
C TYR A 95 4.47 4.01 9.07
N ILE A 96 5.13 5.04 9.60
CA ILE A 96 6.14 4.92 10.67
C ILE A 96 5.51 4.41 11.96
N GLU A 97 4.37 4.97 12.37
CA GLU A 97 3.64 4.50 13.56
C GLU A 97 3.18 3.05 13.40
N ARG A 98 2.67 2.69 12.23
CA ARG A 98 2.27 1.30 11.94
C ARG A 98 3.48 0.36 12.04
N ASN A 99 4.63 0.75 11.51
CA ASN A 99 5.87 -0.01 11.58
C ASN A 99 6.36 -0.21 13.03
N LYS A 100 6.27 0.82 13.87
CA LYS A 100 6.67 0.73 15.29
C LYS A 100 5.76 -0.19 16.12
N ASN A 101 4.50 -0.36 15.72
CA ASN A 101 3.57 -1.20 16.46
C ASN A 101 3.87 -2.69 16.21
N LYS A 102 4.46 -3.33 17.22
CA LYS A 102 4.83 -4.76 17.19
C LYS A 102 3.64 -5.69 16.93
N ASN A 103 2.41 -5.27 17.26
CA ASN A 103 1.21 -6.06 16.98
C ASN A 103 1.02 -6.31 15.48
N ASN A 104 1.57 -5.47 14.61
CA ASN A 104 1.47 -5.60 13.15
C ASN A 104 2.53 -6.53 12.53
N THR A 105 3.47 -7.05 13.33
CA THR A 105 4.58 -7.87 12.82
C THR A 105 4.08 -9.04 11.98
N GLN A 106 3.01 -9.70 12.44
CA GLN A 106 2.46 -10.85 11.74
C GLN A 106 1.73 -10.43 10.45
N SER A 107 0.94 -9.36 10.48
CA SER A 107 0.33 -8.75 9.30
C SER A 107 1.39 -8.37 8.25
N PHE A 108 2.54 -7.83 8.65
CA PHE A 108 3.62 -7.49 7.70
C PHE A 108 4.28 -8.71 7.04
N LYS A 109 4.38 -9.84 7.75
CA LYS A 109 4.84 -11.10 7.16
C LYS A 109 3.80 -11.67 6.21
N TYR A 110 2.53 -11.73 6.62
CA TYR A 110 1.46 -12.19 5.74
C TYR A 110 1.33 -11.31 4.49
N HIS A 111 1.50 -9.99 4.62
CA HIS A 111 1.51 -9.07 3.49
C HIS A 111 2.70 -9.31 2.54
N ALA A 112 3.87 -9.64 3.08
CA ALA A 112 5.01 -10.04 2.27
C ALA A 112 4.76 -11.37 1.53
N ALA A 113 4.15 -12.34 2.20
CA ALA A 113 3.78 -13.63 1.62
C ALA A 113 2.73 -13.49 0.50
N GLU A 114 1.73 -12.63 0.73
CA GLU A 114 0.74 -12.19 -0.26
C GLU A 114 1.44 -11.62 -1.51
N HIS A 115 2.38 -10.70 -1.35
CA HIS A 115 3.14 -10.16 -2.50
C HIS A 115 3.95 -11.23 -3.24
N LYS A 116 4.59 -12.15 -2.53
CA LYS A 116 5.35 -13.24 -3.16
C LYS A 116 4.47 -14.11 -4.05
N VAL A 117 3.29 -14.52 -3.56
CA VAL A 117 2.37 -15.35 -4.34
C VAL A 117 1.76 -14.58 -5.52
N LEU A 118 1.40 -13.31 -5.32
CA LEU A 118 0.92 -12.44 -6.39
C LEU A 118 1.96 -12.29 -7.50
N ASN A 119 3.20 -11.98 -7.13
CA ASN A 119 4.31 -11.85 -8.07
C ASN A 119 4.56 -13.16 -8.83
N TYR A 120 4.42 -14.31 -8.15
CA TYR A 120 4.55 -15.62 -8.79
C TYR A 120 3.50 -15.82 -9.89
N VAL A 121 2.22 -15.60 -9.56
CA VAL A 121 1.11 -15.74 -10.51
C VAL A 121 1.21 -14.72 -11.65
N ASP A 122 1.59 -13.47 -11.35
CA ASP A 122 1.78 -12.45 -12.38
C ASP A 122 2.93 -12.81 -13.35
N LYS A 123 3.98 -13.50 -12.87
CA LYS A 123 5.12 -13.93 -13.69
C LYS A 123 4.84 -15.19 -14.52
N TYR A 124 4.18 -16.20 -13.93
CA TYR A 124 4.02 -17.53 -14.55
C TYR A 124 2.59 -17.84 -15.03
N GLY A 125 1.61 -16.98 -14.72
CA GLY A 125 0.21 -17.13 -15.10
C GLY A 125 -0.64 -17.90 -14.08
N LYS A 126 -1.97 -17.88 -14.27
CA LYS A 126 -2.96 -18.54 -13.39
C LYS A 126 -2.79 -20.06 -13.29
N ASN A 127 -2.33 -20.70 -14.37
CA ASN A 127 -2.20 -22.15 -14.45
C ASN A 127 -0.88 -22.68 -13.86
N ALA A 128 -0.05 -21.80 -13.28
CA ALA A 128 1.21 -22.20 -12.69
C ALA A 128 1.00 -23.08 -11.46
N VAL A 129 1.79 -24.14 -11.34
CA VAL A 129 1.77 -25.01 -10.14
C VAL A 129 2.31 -24.21 -8.96
N LEU A 130 1.41 -23.83 -8.06
CA LEU A 130 1.73 -23.09 -6.84
C LEU A 130 2.44 -24.00 -5.84
N ASP A 131 3.74 -23.79 -5.71
CA ASP A 131 4.64 -24.47 -4.80
C ASP A 131 5.29 -23.47 -3.84
N VAL A 132 5.37 -23.82 -2.56
CA VAL A 132 5.81 -22.91 -1.49
C VAL A 132 7.27 -22.52 -1.68
N GLU A 133 8.15 -23.45 -2.05
CA GLU A 133 9.58 -23.18 -2.24
C GLU A 133 9.83 -22.22 -3.40
N LYS A 134 9.11 -22.41 -4.52
CA LYS A 134 9.18 -21.49 -5.66
C LYS A 134 8.66 -20.10 -5.33
N VAL A 135 7.56 -20.00 -4.57
CA VAL A 135 6.98 -18.73 -4.15
C VAL A 135 7.88 -18.01 -3.13
N MET A 136 8.55 -18.73 -2.24
CA MET A 136 9.53 -18.18 -1.29
C MET A 136 10.65 -17.39 -1.98
N ASN A 137 11.03 -17.77 -3.20
CA ASN A 137 12.06 -17.09 -3.99
C ASN A 137 11.59 -15.81 -4.70
N MET A 138 10.30 -15.48 -4.65
CA MET A 138 9.77 -14.25 -5.26
C MET A 138 10.04 -13.01 -4.40
N SER A 139 9.94 -11.83 -5.00
CA SER A 139 10.05 -10.56 -4.28
C SER A 139 8.89 -10.38 -3.29
N SER A 140 9.20 -9.89 -2.07
CA SER A 140 8.19 -9.42 -1.10
C SER A 140 7.62 -8.03 -1.43
N ILE A 141 8.13 -7.40 -2.49
CA ILE A 141 7.68 -6.12 -3.02
C ILE A 141 6.87 -6.39 -4.28
N SER A 142 5.63 -5.89 -4.29
CA SER A 142 4.70 -5.92 -5.41
C SER A 142 4.41 -4.50 -5.90
N PHE A 143 4.49 -4.30 -7.22
CA PHE A 143 4.19 -3.03 -7.88
C PHE A 143 2.72 -2.60 -7.76
N ARG A 144 1.84 -3.53 -7.35
CA ARG A 144 0.39 -3.36 -7.22
C ARG A 144 -0.04 -3.03 -5.80
N CYS A 145 0.90 -3.02 -4.85
CA CYS A 145 0.62 -2.74 -3.46
C CYS A 145 -0.01 -1.35 -3.30
N GLY A 146 -1.05 -1.25 -2.47
CA GLY A 146 -1.76 0.01 -2.23
C GLY A 146 -0.84 1.14 -1.75
N SER A 147 0.22 0.82 -1.00
CA SER A 147 1.22 1.81 -0.57
C SER A 147 2.09 2.35 -1.71
N THR A 148 2.44 1.51 -2.69
CA THR A 148 3.10 1.94 -3.92
C THR A 148 2.16 2.80 -4.76
N VAL A 149 0.92 2.36 -4.98
CA VAL A 149 -0.09 3.12 -5.75
C VAL A 149 -0.37 4.48 -5.10
N LEU A 150 -0.50 4.53 -3.78
CA LEU A 150 -0.63 5.78 -3.01
C LEU A 150 0.58 6.70 -3.24
N THR A 151 1.80 6.15 -3.17
CA THR A 151 3.03 6.91 -3.41
C THR A 151 3.06 7.53 -4.80
N VAL A 152 2.68 6.77 -5.83
CA VAL A 152 2.58 7.27 -7.21
C VAL A 152 1.57 8.41 -7.31
N GLY A 153 0.38 8.24 -6.71
CA GLY A 153 -0.65 9.27 -6.66
C GLY A 153 -0.19 10.55 -5.96
N LEU A 154 0.51 10.43 -4.83
CA LEU A 154 1.03 11.58 -4.09
C LEU A 154 2.14 12.33 -4.84
N ILE A 155 3.04 11.61 -5.51
CA ILE A 155 4.08 12.22 -6.35
C ILE A 155 3.43 12.98 -7.51
N PHE A 156 2.50 12.35 -8.22
CA PHE A 156 1.77 12.99 -9.31
C PHE A 156 1.01 14.24 -8.83
N ALA A 157 0.25 14.13 -7.75
CA ALA A 157 -0.51 15.25 -7.18
C ALA A 157 0.41 16.40 -6.76
N THR A 158 1.53 16.09 -6.10
CA THR A 158 2.52 17.09 -5.66
C THR A 158 3.12 17.83 -6.84
N LEU A 159 3.62 17.09 -7.85
CA LEU A 159 4.17 17.68 -9.06
C LEU A 159 3.14 18.56 -9.77
N PHE A 160 1.93 18.05 -9.97
CA PHE A 160 0.86 18.79 -10.65
C PHE A 160 0.47 20.07 -9.91
N LEU A 161 0.27 20.01 -8.60
CA LEU A 161 -0.10 21.17 -7.78
C LEU A 161 0.99 22.25 -7.80
N VAL A 162 2.26 21.85 -7.67
CA VAL A 162 3.40 22.77 -7.76
C VAL A 162 3.42 23.45 -9.14
N GLY A 163 3.35 22.70 -10.24
CA GLY A 163 3.34 23.35 -11.55
C GLY A 163 2.11 24.23 -11.78
N LYS A 164 0.93 23.84 -11.32
CA LYS A 164 -0.27 24.68 -11.39
C LYS A 164 -0.09 26.02 -10.67
N ALA A 165 0.60 25.99 -9.52
CA ALA A 165 0.85 27.15 -8.68
C ALA A 165 1.87 28.12 -9.30
N PHE A 166 2.96 27.61 -9.87
CA PHE A 166 4.10 28.45 -10.28
C PHE A 166 4.19 28.72 -11.79
N ILE A 167 3.50 27.93 -12.63
CA ILE A 167 3.49 28.16 -14.08
C ILE A 167 2.38 29.16 -14.42
N PRO A 168 2.67 30.31 -15.05
CA PRO A 168 1.65 31.33 -15.28
C PRO A 168 0.72 30.98 -16.46
N TRP A 169 1.25 30.36 -17.51
CA TRP A 169 0.52 30.18 -18.78
C TRP A 169 -0.24 28.86 -18.84
N LEU A 170 -1.49 28.90 -19.31
CA LEU A 170 -2.37 27.72 -19.39
C LEU A 170 -1.76 26.60 -20.25
N ILE A 171 -1.18 26.94 -21.40
CA ILE A 171 -0.56 25.94 -22.28
C ILE A 171 0.59 25.19 -21.58
N LEU A 172 1.41 25.92 -20.82
CA LEU A 172 2.51 25.33 -20.05
C LEU A 172 1.99 24.48 -18.88
N LYS A 173 0.84 24.82 -18.29
CA LYS A 173 0.19 23.97 -17.26
C LYS A 173 -0.29 22.63 -17.84
N ILE A 174 -0.84 22.64 -19.07
CA ILE A 174 -1.25 21.41 -19.75
C ILE A 174 -0.04 20.55 -20.06
N VAL A 175 1.03 21.14 -20.60
CA VAL A 175 2.31 20.44 -20.84
C VAL A 175 2.85 19.86 -19.53
N TRP A 176 2.79 20.64 -18.44
CA TRP A 176 3.26 20.20 -17.13
C TRP A 176 2.45 19.04 -16.54
N LEU A 177 1.14 19.01 -16.76
CA LEU A 177 0.29 17.88 -16.36
C LEU A 177 0.79 16.58 -17.00
N VAL A 178 1.08 16.61 -18.30
CA VAL A 178 1.61 15.45 -19.04
C VAL A 178 2.99 15.05 -18.51
N ILE A 179 3.89 16.02 -18.29
CA ILE A 179 5.22 15.78 -17.72
C ILE A 179 5.11 15.16 -16.33
N SER A 180 4.22 15.67 -15.48
CA SER A 180 3.99 15.15 -14.12
C SER A 180 3.54 13.69 -14.17
N GLY A 181 2.61 13.36 -15.06
CA GLY A 181 2.16 11.99 -15.29
C GLY A 181 3.30 11.08 -15.75
N TYR A 182 4.07 11.51 -16.75
CA TYR A 182 5.23 10.77 -17.24
C TYR A 182 6.28 10.51 -16.14
N ILE A 183 6.63 11.52 -15.34
CA ILE A 183 7.59 11.38 -14.24
C ILE A 183 7.07 10.37 -13.21
N ALA A 184 5.82 10.50 -12.77
CA ALA A 184 5.22 9.59 -11.78
C ALA A 184 5.20 8.14 -12.29
N LEU A 185 4.77 7.91 -13.53
CA LEU A 185 4.76 6.59 -14.15
C LEU A 185 6.17 6.02 -14.34
N LYS A 186 7.14 6.86 -14.73
CA LYS A 186 8.54 6.44 -14.88
C LYS A 186 9.15 6.03 -13.53
N LEU A 187 8.85 6.76 -12.45
CA LEU A 187 9.30 6.40 -11.10
C LEU A 187 8.65 5.09 -10.63
N TRP A 188 7.36 4.90 -10.93
CA TRP A 188 6.64 3.67 -10.63
C TRP A 188 7.25 2.46 -11.35
N ALA A 189 7.45 2.55 -12.66
CA ALA A 189 8.00 1.48 -13.48
C ALA A 189 9.42 1.06 -13.07
N ASN A 190 10.18 1.97 -12.44
CA ASN A 190 11.53 1.72 -11.95
C ASN A 190 11.60 1.33 -10.45
N GLY A 191 10.48 1.02 -9.80
CA GLY A 191 10.42 0.62 -8.39
C GLY A 191 10.89 1.69 -7.40
N LYS A 192 10.82 2.98 -7.79
CA LYS A 192 11.22 4.10 -6.92
C LYS A 192 10.09 4.53 -5.97
N CYS A 193 8.87 4.02 -6.18
CA CYS A 193 7.69 4.35 -5.38
C CYS A 193 7.42 3.36 -4.24
N ASP A 194 8.27 2.35 -4.04
CA ASP A 194 8.01 1.26 -3.07
C ASP A 194 8.50 1.58 -1.65
N PHE A 195 8.94 2.81 -1.37
CA PHE A 195 9.56 3.14 -0.08
C PHE A 195 8.56 3.06 1.10
N LEU A 196 7.29 3.42 0.90
CA LEU A 196 6.26 3.23 1.93
C LEU A 196 6.00 1.75 2.19
N GLN A 197 6.01 0.93 1.14
CA GLN A 197 5.83 -0.52 1.25
C GLN A 197 6.93 -1.16 2.09
N LYS A 198 8.18 -0.71 1.94
CA LYS A 198 9.32 -1.19 2.74
C LYS A 198 9.17 -0.96 4.24
N LEU A 199 8.31 -0.04 4.67
CA LEU A 199 8.01 0.20 6.08
C LEU A 199 7.01 -0.79 6.68
N VAL A 200 6.27 -1.53 5.84
CA VAL A 200 5.15 -2.39 6.27
C VAL A 200 5.26 -3.82 5.72
N VAL A 201 6.47 -4.23 5.37
CA VAL A 201 6.78 -5.57 4.86
C VAL A 201 7.92 -6.15 5.68
N LEU A 202 7.73 -7.37 6.18
CA LEU A 202 8.77 -8.14 6.85
C LEU A 202 8.98 -9.47 6.12
N PRO A 203 10.20 -10.02 6.05
CA PRO A 203 10.44 -11.31 5.44
C PRO A 203 9.52 -12.39 6.05
N PRO A 204 8.68 -13.07 5.25
CA PRO A 204 7.84 -14.14 5.73
C PRO A 204 8.65 -15.41 5.94
N THR A 205 8.15 -16.30 6.79
CA THR A 205 8.65 -17.67 6.90
C THR A 205 7.88 -18.60 5.95
N TYR A 206 8.28 -19.87 5.91
CA TYR A 206 7.55 -20.90 5.16
C TYR A 206 6.06 -20.94 5.54
N GLU A 207 5.75 -20.78 6.83
CA GLU A 207 4.37 -20.91 7.33
C GLU A 207 3.42 -19.85 6.77
N GLU A 208 3.87 -18.59 6.67
CA GLU A 208 3.05 -17.52 6.10
C GLU A 208 2.92 -17.66 4.58
N VAL A 209 3.97 -18.14 3.90
CA VAL A 209 3.90 -18.40 2.46
C VAL A 209 3.00 -19.59 2.15
N GLU A 210 2.99 -20.64 2.96
CA GLU A 210 2.05 -21.75 2.83
C GLU A 210 0.59 -21.27 2.93
N VAL A 211 0.29 -20.39 3.89
CA VAL A 211 -1.05 -19.78 4.01
C VAL A 211 -1.41 -18.99 2.74
N ALA A 212 -0.49 -18.18 2.22
CA ALA A 212 -0.71 -17.41 1.00
C ALA A 212 -0.92 -18.31 -0.23
N VAL A 213 -0.15 -19.41 -0.34
CA VAL A 213 -0.24 -20.39 -1.43
C VAL A 213 -1.58 -21.11 -1.41
N GLU A 214 -2.02 -21.63 -0.26
CA GLU A 214 -3.28 -22.35 -0.15
C GLU A 214 -4.49 -21.42 -0.37
N GLY A 215 -4.44 -20.20 0.16
CA GLY A 215 -5.45 -19.18 -0.13
C GLY A 215 -5.52 -18.82 -1.62
N MET A 216 -4.37 -18.72 -2.29
CA MET A 216 -4.31 -18.47 -3.73
C MET A 216 -4.85 -19.64 -4.56
N LYS A 217 -4.55 -20.88 -4.18
CA LYS A 217 -5.09 -22.07 -4.86
C LYS A 217 -6.61 -22.05 -4.84
N GLU A 218 -7.20 -21.76 -3.68
CA GLU A 218 -8.65 -21.65 -3.56
C GLU A 218 -9.19 -20.45 -4.35
N TYR A 219 -8.50 -19.30 -4.33
CA TYR A 219 -8.87 -18.13 -5.14
C TYR A 219 -8.97 -18.45 -6.63
N LEU A 220 -7.97 -19.16 -7.17
CA LEU A 220 -7.93 -19.49 -8.59
C LEU A 220 -9.07 -20.44 -8.99
N ARG A 221 -9.51 -21.35 -8.12
CA ARG A 221 -10.69 -22.21 -8.36
C ARG A 221 -12.00 -21.44 -8.54
N PHE A 222 -12.09 -20.23 -7.98
CA PHE A 222 -13.27 -19.37 -8.11
C PHE A 222 -13.18 -18.36 -9.26
N GLU A 223 -12.01 -18.26 -9.92
CA GLU A 223 -11.76 -17.39 -11.08
C GLU A 223 -11.77 -18.15 -12.41
N ASP A 224 -11.82 -19.49 -12.37
CA ASP A 224 -12.11 -20.38 -13.50
C ASP A 224 -13.62 -20.43 -13.79
#